data_AF-X1VIE6-F1
#
_entry.id   AF-X1VIE6-F1
#
_cell.length_a   1.000
_cell.length_b   1.000
_cell.length_c   1.000
_cell.angle_alpha   90.00
_cell.angle_beta   90.00
_cell.angle_gamma   90.00
#
_symmetry.space_group_name_H-M   'P 1'
#
loop_
_entity.id
_entity.type
_entity.pdbx_description
1 polymer ?
#
loop_
_entity_poly.entity_id
_entity_poly.type
_entity_poly.pdbx_seq_one_letter_code
_entity_poly.pdbx_strand_id
1 'polypeptide(L)'
;QNSGLNSPLIEDEIANSLGLDEFKIETIFKKEPDSDFAFFPGFALETLAFKVGKYFSENFYLSYSAPLFEMGIGDLELEYKLSDDLTLNTQVGAFSPQDGEFELKFELQYEF
;
A
#
# COMPACT_ATOMS: atom_id res chain seq x y z
N GLN A 1 -22.37 -26.21 -16.58
CA GLN A 1 -22.63 -25.15 -15.58
C GLN A 1 -21.97 -25.61 -14.29
N ASN A 2 -20.79 -25.07 -13.97
CA ASN A 2 -20.16 -25.27 -12.66
C ASN A 2 -20.09 -23.88 -12.01
N SER A 3 -21.04 -23.61 -11.13
CA SER A 3 -20.99 -22.48 -10.20
C SER A 3 -19.94 -22.81 -9.15
N GLY A 4 -18.68 -22.48 -9.43
CA GLY A 4 -17.63 -22.43 -8.41
C GLY A 4 -17.98 -21.29 -7.46
N LEU A 5 -18.44 -21.63 -6.26
CA LEU A 5 -18.44 -20.70 -5.14
C LEU A 5 -16.97 -20.38 -4.83
N ASN A 6 -16.45 -19.32 -5.46
CA ASN A 6 -15.31 -18.60 -4.92
C ASN A 6 -15.89 -17.72 -3.81
N SER A 7 -15.76 -18.15 -2.55
CA SER A 7 -15.92 -17.18 -1.46
C SER A 7 -14.93 -16.04 -1.74
N PRO A 8 -15.37 -14.77 -1.66
CA PRO A 8 -14.44 -13.65 -1.74
C PRO A 8 -13.34 -13.85 -0.71
N LEU A 9 -12.11 -13.46 -1.05
CA LEU A 9 -11.03 -13.48 -0.06
C LEU A 9 -11.46 -12.58 1.11
N ILE A 10 -11.02 -12.88 2.34
CA ILE A 10 -11.37 -12.05 3.51
C ILE A 10 -11.00 -10.57 3.29
N GLU A 11 -9.96 -10.33 2.50
CA GLU A 11 -9.54 -9.01 2.04
C GLU A 11 -10.62 -8.30 1.20
N ASP A 12 -11.24 -9.01 0.24
CA ASP A 12 -12.34 -8.49 -0.56
C ASP A 12 -13.57 -8.23 0.31
N GLU A 13 -13.88 -9.10 1.28
CA GLU A 13 -15.01 -8.88 2.21
C GLU A 13 -14.79 -7.62 3.07
N ILE A 14 -13.58 -7.42 3.58
CA ILE A 14 -13.22 -6.23 4.34
C ILE A 14 -13.29 -4.99 3.45
N ALA A 15 -12.69 -5.02 2.26
CA ALA A 15 -12.71 -3.91 1.32
C ALA A 15 -14.17 -3.49 1.00
N ASN A 16 -15.01 -4.46 0.64
CA ASN A 16 -16.42 -4.23 0.37
C ASN A 16 -17.17 -3.64 1.58
N SER A 17 -16.91 -4.16 2.79
CA SER A 17 -17.56 -3.67 4.01
C SER A 17 -17.21 -2.21 4.36
N LEU A 18 -16.01 -1.77 3.98
CA LEU A 18 -15.51 -0.40 4.20
C LEU A 18 -15.76 0.51 2.97
N GLY A 19 -16.31 -0.03 1.89
CA GLY A 19 -16.48 0.68 0.62
C GLY A 19 -15.15 1.09 -0.01
N LEU A 20 -14.13 0.24 0.11
CA LEU A 20 -12.82 0.39 -0.50
C LEU A 20 -12.72 -0.49 -1.75
N ASP A 21 -11.83 -0.10 -2.66
CA ASP A 21 -11.49 -0.91 -3.84
C ASP A 21 -10.33 -1.87 -3.55
N GLU A 22 -9.49 -1.52 -2.56
CA GLU A 22 -8.36 -2.34 -2.14
C GLU A 22 -8.27 -2.38 -0.60
N PHE A 23 -8.14 -3.60 -0.07
CA PHE A 23 -7.62 -3.87 1.27
C PHE A 23 -6.69 -5.06 1.15
N LYS A 24 -5.44 -4.95 1.63
CA LYS A 24 -4.45 -6.02 1.56
C LYS A 24 -3.58 -6.07 2.80
N ILE A 25 -3.11 -7.26 3.16
CA ILE A 25 -1.99 -7.45 4.09
C ILE A 25 -0.84 -8.08 3.30
N GLU A 26 0.30 -7.39 3.23
CA GLU A 26 1.45 -7.83 2.43
C GLU A 26 2.75 -7.82 3.23
N THR A 27 3.72 -8.63 2.79
CA THR A 27 5.03 -8.71 3.42
C THR A 27 5.95 -7.59 2.92
N ILE A 28 6.41 -6.74 3.83
CA ILE A 28 7.44 -5.73 3.57
C ILE A 28 8.82 -6.37 3.76
N PHE A 29 9.59 -6.48 2.69
CA PHE A 29 11.00 -6.85 2.79
C PHE A 29 11.83 -5.58 3.05
N LYS A 30 12.15 -5.29 4.33
CA LYS A 30 13.18 -4.29 4.65
C LYS A 30 14.53 -4.82 4.11
N LYS A 31 15.08 -4.18 3.07
CA LYS A 31 16.47 -4.39 2.65
C LYS A 31 17.37 -3.76 3.73
N GLU A 32 17.75 -4.51 4.75
CA GLU A 32 18.83 -4.08 5.63
C GLU A 32 20.19 -4.22 4.91
N PRO A 33 21.09 -3.22 4.96
CA PRO A 33 22.39 -3.31 4.30
C PRO A 33 23.41 -4.20 5.02
N ASP A 34 23.26 -4.44 6.33
CA ASP A 34 24.35 -4.97 7.18
C ASP A 34 23.85 -5.76 8.40
N SER A 35 22.95 -6.73 8.23
CA SER A 35 22.65 -7.62 9.34
C SER A 35 22.59 -9.09 8.93
N ASP A 36 23.49 -9.86 9.54
CA ASP A 36 23.50 -11.33 9.60
C ASP A 36 22.29 -11.88 10.40
N PHE A 37 21.12 -11.22 10.34
CA PHE A 37 19.90 -11.76 10.91
C PHE A 37 19.33 -12.80 9.96
N ALA A 38 19.72 -14.04 10.25
CA ALA A 38 19.16 -15.27 9.72
C ALA A 38 17.67 -15.14 9.35
N PHE A 39 17.37 -15.41 8.08
CA PHE A 39 16.03 -15.66 7.58
C PHE A 39 15.33 -16.71 8.44
N PHE A 40 14.44 -16.29 9.34
CA PHE A 40 13.47 -17.17 9.96
C PHE A 40 12.15 -17.07 9.19
N PRO A 41 11.62 -18.18 8.64
CA PRO A 41 10.30 -18.19 8.01
C PRO A 41 9.25 -18.19 9.14
N GLY A 42 8.96 -17.01 9.66
CA GLY A 42 7.90 -16.77 10.64
C GLY A 42 7.22 -15.48 10.27
N PHE A 43 5.89 -15.51 10.11
CA PHE A 43 5.03 -14.34 9.96
C PHE A 43 5.14 -13.47 11.23
N ALA A 44 6.20 -12.67 11.35
CA ALA A 44 6.31 -11.65 12.37
C ALA A 44 5.51 -10.43 11.90
N LEU A 45 4.67 -9.85 12.77
CA LEU A 45 3.92 -8.63 12.45
C LEU A 45 4.83 -7.48 11.98
N GLU A 46 6.10 -7.52 12.39
CA GLU A 46 7.18 -6.61 12.00
C GLU A 46 7.46 -6.58 10.49
N THR A 47 7.16 -7.67 9.78
CA THR A 47 7.39 -7.79 8.33
C THR A 47 6.12 -7.63 7.52
N LEU A 48 4.99 -7.27 8.14
CA LEU A 48 3.70 -7.10 7.46
C LEU A 48 3.31 -5.62 7.40
N ALA A 49 2.75 -5.19 6.28
CA ALA A 49 1.99 -3.95 6.13
C ALA A 49 0.55 -4.26 5.81
N PHE A 50 -0.32 -3.32 6.14
CA PHE A 50 -1.61 -3.22 5.47
C PHE A 50 -1.57 -2.13 4.40
N LYS A 51 -2.35 -2.32 3.35
CA LYS A 51 -2.63 -1.31 2.33
C LYS A 51 -4.13 -1.19 2.17
N VAL A 52 -4.61 0.04 2.10
CA VAL A 52 -5.99 0.37 1.72
C VAL A 52 -6.00 1.33 0.56
N GLY A 53 -6.98 1.21 -0.32
CA GLY A 53 -7.08 2.11 -1.46
C GLY A 53 -8.48 2.25 -2.02
N LYS A 54 -8.70 3.38 -2.68
CA LYS A 54 -9.99 3.75 -3.24
C LYS A 54 -9.85 4.62 -4.48
N TYR A 55 -10.61 4.27 -5.50
CA TYR A 55 -10.88 5.13 -6.65
C TYR A 55 -12.03 6.09 -6.31
N PHE A 56 -11.76 7.38 -6.47
CA PHE A 56 -12.79 8.42 -6.39
C PHE A 56 -13.31 8.80 -7.77
N SER A 57 -12.53 8.50 -8.81
CA SER A 57 -12.92 8.55 -10.21
C SER A 57 -12.03 7.58 -11.01
N GLU A 58 -12.32 7.41 -12.30
CA GLU A 58 -11.49 6.60 -13.21
C GLU A 58 -10.03 7.08 -13.31
N ASN A 59 -9.77 8.34 -12.94
CA ASN A 59 -8.46 8.98 -13.07
C ASN A 59 -7.81 9.31 -11.72
N PHE A 60 -8.44 8.98 -10.59
CA PHE A 60 -7.97 9.42 -9.28
C PHE A 60 -8.06 8.28 -8.26
N TYR A 61 -6.89 7.78 -7.87
CA TYR A 61 -6.71 6.74 -6.87
C TYR A 61 -5.98 7.30 -5.66
N LEU A 62 -6.51 7.01 -4.47
CA LEU A 62 -5.88 7.32 -3.21
C LEU A 62 -5.59 6.01 -2.49
N SER A 63 -4.36 5.83 -2.03
CA SER A 63 -4.00 4.69 -1.20
C SER A 63 -3.20 5.09 0.03
N TYR A 64 -3.33 4.29 1.08
CA TYR A 64 -2.57 4.42 2.30
C TYR A 64 -1.99 3.06 2.67
N SER A 65 -0.69 3.02 2.98
CA SER A 65 -0.03 1.82 3.46
C SER A 65 0.71 2.11 4.75
N ALA A 66 0.76 1.12 5.65
CA ALA A 66 1.51 1.24 6.89
C ALA A 66 1.92 -0.14 7.43
N PRO A 67 3.09 -0.24 8.08
CA PRO A 67 3.47 -1.45 8.82
C PRO A 67 2.44 -1.79 9.91
N LEU A 68 2.19 -3.08 10.13
CA LEU A 68 1.26 -3.53 11.19
C LEU A 68 1.83 -3.37 12.61
N PHE A 69 3.16 -3.35 12.74
CA PHE A 69 3.84 -3.29 14.03
C PHE A 69 4.27 -1.86 14.43
N GLU A 70 4.77 -1.07 13.49
CA GLU A 70 5.30 0.28 13.75
C GLU A 70 4.21 1.34 13.60
N MET A 71 3.52 1.66 14.70
CA MET A 71 2.46 2.67 14.70
C MET A 71 3.01 4.06 14.39
N GLY A 72 2.45 4.71 13.37
CA GLY A 72 2.74 6.11 12.99
C GLY A 72 3.75 6.28 11.85
N ILE A 73 4.23 5.18 11.27
CA ILE A 73 4.92 5.15 9.98
C ILE A 73 3.89 4.76 8.92
N GLY A 74 3.88 5.45 7.78
CA GLY A 74 2.97 5.11 6.69
C GLY A 74 3.07 6.08 5.52
N ASP A 75 2.60 5.61 4.36
CA ASP A 75 2.64 6.31 3.10
C ASP A 75 1.22 6.60 2.62
N LEU A 76 0.94 7.87 2.36
CA LEU A 76 -0.24 8.31 1.64
C LEU A 76 0.16 8.56 0.19
N GLU A 77 -0.37 7.77 -0.73
CA GLU A 77 -0.11 7.87 -2.16
C GLU A 77 -1.34 8.35 -2.91
N LEU A 78 -1.11 9.29 -3.81
CA LEU A 78 -2.08 9.86 -4.72
C LEU A 78 -1.61 9.60 -6.15
N GLU A 79 -2.42 8.88 -6.91
CA GLU A 79 -2.22 8.68 -8.34
C GLU A 79 -3.31 9.43 -9.11
N TYR A 80 -2.89 10.25 -10.07
CA TYR A 80 -3.77 10.99 -10.95
C TYR A 80 -3.40 10.79 -12.42
N LYS A 81 -4.31 10.17 -13.18
CA LYS A 81 -4.19 9.99 -14.63
C LYS A 81 -4.55 11.30 -15.34
N LEU A 82 -3.54 12.01 -15.85
CA LEU A 82 -3.70 13.28 -16.58
C LEU A 82 -4.23 13.05 -18.00
N SER A 83 -3.78 11.96 -18.64
CA SER A 83 -4.24 11.46 -19.94
C SER A 83 -3.97 9.97 -20.04
N ASP A 84 -4.38 9.32 -21.14
CA ASP A 84 -4.19 7.88 -21.29
C ASP A 84 -2.75 7.40 -21.11
N ASP A 85 -1.80 8.25 -21.51
CA ASP A 85 -0.36 7.95 -21.51
C ASP A 85 0.43 8.71 -20.43
N LEU A 86 -0.24 9.46 -19.53
CA LEU A 86 0.42 10.36 -18.58
C LEU A 86 -0.19 10.26 -17.18
N THR A 87 0.63 9.93 -16.20
CA THR A 87 0.24 9.76 -14.80
C THR A 87 1.11 10.60 -13.87
N LEU A 88 0.48 11.28 -12.92
CA LEU A 88 1.14 11.99 -11.83
C LEU A 88 0.95 11.21 -10.53
N ASN A 89 2.06 10.84 -9.90
CA ASN A 89 2.10 10.22 -8.59
C ASN A 89 2.63 11.21 -7.56
N THR A 90 1.92 11.38 -6.45
CA THR A 90 2.37 12.15 -5.29
C THR A 90 2.32 11.26 -4.06
N GLN A 91 3.43 11.14 -3.35
CA GLN A 91 3.52 10.33 -2.14
C GLN A 91 3.95 11.21 -0.96
N VAL A 92 3.27 11.05 0.16
CA VAL A 92 3.65 11.63 1.46
C VAL A 92 3.88 10.47 2.42
N GLY A 93 5.13 10.25 2.79
CA GLY A 93 5.53 9.20 3.74
C GLY A 93 5.98 9.78 5.06
N ALA A 94 5.62 9.16 6.18
CA ALA A 94 6.24 9.44 7.48
C ALA A 94 7.29 8.37 7.77
N PHE A 95 8.55 8.75 7.94
CA PHE A 95 9.65 7.81 8.25
C PHE A 95 9.75 7.52 9.75
N SER A 96 9.46 8.51 10.58
CA SER A 96 9.47 8.40 12.04
C SER A 96 8.44 9.37 12.62
N PRO A 97 7.36 8.89 13.26
CA PRO A 97 6.38 9.75 13.93
C PRO A 97 6.98 10.51 15.13
N GLN A 98 8.13 10.07 15.65
CA GLN A 98 8.77 10.68 16.83
C GLN A 98 9.67 11.87 16.47
N ASP A 99 10.26 11.87 15.26
CA ASP A 99 11.21 12.90 14.83
C ASP A 99 10.57 13.97 13.92
N GLY A 100 9.30 13.77 13.53
CA GLY A 100 8.58 14.69 12.65
C GLY A 100 9.11 14.71 11.22
N GLU A 101 9.89 13.69 10.84
CA GLU A 101 10.46 13.55 9.51
C GLU A 101 9.45 12.91 8.55
N PHE A 102 9.17 13.63 7.46
CA PHE A 102 8.33 13.16 6.38
C PHE A 102 9.05 13.30 5.04
N GLU A 103 8.69 12.43 4.11
CA GLU A 103 9.10 12.49 2.71
C GLU A 103 7.95 12.96 1.86
N LEU A 104 8.26 13.80 0.89
CA LEU A 104 7.34 14.18 -0.17
C LEU A 104 7.99 13.83 -1.51
N LYS A 105 7.36 12.91 -2.26
CA LYS A 105 7.79 12.52 -3.60
C LYS A 105 6.74 12.93 -4.63
N PHE A 106 7.23 13.40 -5.77
CA PHE A 106 6.43 13.64 -6.95
C PHE A 106 7.07 12.91 -8.12
N GLU A 107 6.28 12.14 -8.85
CA GLU A 107 6.72 11.40 -10.03
C GLU A 107 5.72 11.63 -11.17
N LEU A 108 6.26 11.90 -12.36
CA LEU A 108 5.49 12.02 -13.59
C LEU A 108 5.91 10.87 -14.50
N GLN A 109 4.99 9.94 -14.76
CA GLN A 109 5.21 8.78 -15.62
C GLN A 109 4.52 9.00 -16.96
N TYR A 110 5.23 8.73 -18.05
CA TYR A 110 4.72 8.77 -19.42
C TYR A 110 4.99 7.43 -20.10
N GLU A 111 3.97 6.83 -20.73
CA GLU A 111 4.07 5.57 -21.48
C GLU A 111 3.98 5.83 -22.99
N PHE A 112 4.81 5.15 -23.80
CA PHE A 112 4.90 5.33 -25.26
C PHE A 112 4.24 4.18 -26.02
#